data_AF-A0AAU5CHB6-F1
#
_entry.id   AF-A0AAU5CHB6-F1
#
_cell.length_a   1.000
_cell.length_b   1.000
_cell.length_c   1.000
_cell.angle_alpha   90.00
_cell.angle_beta   90.00
_cell.angle_gamma   90.00
#
_symmetry.space_group_name_H-M   'P 1'
#
loop_
_entity.id
_entity.type
_entity.pdbx_description
1 polymer ?
#
loop_
_entity_poly.entity_id
_entity_poly.type
_entity_poly.pdbx_seq_one_letter_code
_entity_poly.pdbx_strand_id
1 'polypeptide(L)'
;MPMIILRANGAGQTGPMTQATTQTYLTNVLTRVGMLNRLPNMTQALNQAFNGGGLPTGAYVFNGFPVLHASAGNFQTSVTLFYYVNNNVLMLFAMGEHANHAGNYRISIYGQAGTPFALNAVV
;
A
#
# COMPACT_ATOMS: atom_id res chain seq x y z
N MET A 1 4.43 16.11 -1.13
CA MET A 1 5.38 15.02 -0.84
C MET A 1 5.29 13.98 -1.95
N PRO A 2 6.42 13.49 -2.51
CA PRO A 2 6.39 12.43 -3.51
C PRO A 2 6.25 11.04 -2.87
N MET A 3 5.97 10.03 -3.70
CA MET A 3 5.98 8.61 -3.29
C MET A 3 7.00 7.81 -4.11
N ILE A 4 7.73 6.93 -3.44
CA ILE A 4 8.56 5.88 -4.04
C ILE A 4 7.86 4.54 -3.78
N ILE A 5 7.82 3.66 -4.79
CA ILE A 5 7.28 2.31 -4.69
C ILE A 5 8.43 1.31 -4.70
N LEU A 6 8.57 0.52 -3.63
CA LEU A 6 9.48 -0.63 -3.54
C LEU A 6 8.84 -1.79 -4.29
N ARG A 7 9.29 -2.10 -5.52
CA ARG A 7 8.72 -3.12 -6.42
C ARG A 7 8.57 -4.48 -5.73
N ALA A 8 7.59 -5.27 -6.17
CA ALA A 8 7.28 -6.57 -5.57
C ALA A 8 8.53 -7.46 -5.47
N ASN A 9 8.61 -8.24 -4.39
CA ASN A 9 9.70 -9.17 -4.14
C ASN A 9 11.10 -8.52 -4.24
N GLY A 10 11.23 -7.27 -3.79
CA GLY A 10 12.52 -6.58 -3.78
C GLY A 10 13.11 -6.29 -5.15
N ALA A 11 12.29 -6.21 -6.22
CA ALA A 11 12.73 -5.92 -7.60
C ALA A 11 13.19 -4.46 -7.82
N GLY A 12 13.87 -3.87 -6.83
CA GLY A 12 14.27 -2.48 -6.76
C GLY A 12 13.11 -1.54 -6.40
N GLN A 13 13.32 -0.24 -6.64
CA GLN A 13 12.35 0.80 -6.36
C GLN A 13 12.15 1.73 -7.56
N THR A 14 11.03 2.43 -7.60
CA THR A 14 10.82 3.53 -8.55
C THR A 14 11.66 4.75 -8.16
N GLY A 15 11.72 5.76 -9.03
CA GLY A 15 12.05 7.12 -8.59
C GLY A 15 10.89 7.75 -7.81
N PRO A 16 11.09 8.95 -7.22
CA PRO A 16 10.02 9.73 -6.61
C PRO A 16 8.95 10.09 -7.64
N MET A 17 7.68 9.84 -7.31
CA MET A 17 6.53 10.10 -8.17
C MET A 17 5.57 11.10 -7.54
N THR A 18 4.91 11.89 -8.39
CA THR A 18 3.74 12.67 -7.97
C THR A 18 2.57 11.73 -7.66
N GLN A 19 1.54 12.23 -6.99
CA GLN A 19 0.32 11.47 -6.73
C GLN A 19 -0.32 10.94 -8.02
N ALA A 20 -0.40 11.78 -9.07
CA ALA A 20 -0.96 11.38 -10.36
C ALA A 20 -0.17 10.23 -11.00
N THR A 21 1.16 10.34 -11.06
CA THR A 21 2.03 9.28 -11.60
C THR A 21 1.94 8.00 -10.76
N THR A 22 1.84 8.14 -9.44
CA THR A 22 1.64 7.01 -8.52
C THR A 22 0.31 6.32 -8.78
N GLN A 23 -0.78 7.06 -8.97
CA GLN A 23 -2.10 6.51 -9.29
C GLN A 23 -2.06 5.72 -10.60
N THR A 24 -1.42 6.25 -11.65
CA THR A 24 -1.23 5.51 -12.91
C THR A 24 -0.46 4.21 -12.67
N TYR A 25 0.62 4.24 -11.89
CA TYR A 25 1.39 3.05 -11.56
C TYR A 25 0.52 2.00 -10.85
N LEU A 26 -0.20 2.39 -9.79
CA LEU A 26 -1.04 1.49 -9.01
C LEU A 26 -2.24 0.97 -9.81
N THR A 27 -2.76 1.76 -10.74
CA THR A 27 -3.78 1.32 -11.69
C THR A 27 -3.25 0.17 -12.56
N ASN A 28 -2.03 0.29 -13.09
CA ASN A 28 -1.39 -0.78 -13.86
C ASN A 28 -1.16 -2.04 -13.01
N VAL A 29 -0.83 -1.89 -11.73
CA VAL A 29 -0.74 -3.03 -10.79
C VAL A 29 -2.10 -3.72 -10.65
N LEU A 30 -3.18 -2.98 -10.37
CA LEU A 30 -4.53 -3.54 -10.26
C LEU A 30 -4.99 -4.24 -11.55
N THR A 31 -4.73 -3.63 -12.70
CA THR A 31 -5.02 -4.24 -14.01
C THR A 31 -4.28 -5.57 -14.17
N ARG A 32 -2.97 -5.61 -13.84
CA ARG A 32 -2.15 -6.82 -13.96
C ARG A 32 -2.65 -7.97 -13.08
N VAL A 33 -3.18 -7.66 -11.88
CA VAL A 33 -3.70 -8.69 -10.96
C VAL A 33 -5.20 -8.95 -11.12
N GLY A 34 -5.86 -8.38 -12.14
CA GLY A 34 -7.28 -8.61 -12.40
C GLY A 34 -8.23 -7.98 -11.37
N MET A 35 -7.81 -6.93 -10.67
CA MET A 35 -8.58 -6.26 -9.59
C MET A 35 -8.93 -4.80 -9.93
N LEU A 36 -9.15 -4.49 -11.20
CA LEU A 36 -9.44 -3.11 -11.65
C LEU A 36 -10.74 -2.54 -11.04
N ASN A 37 -11.68 -3.40 -10.65
CA ASN A 37 -12.89 -3.01 -9.90
C ASN A 37 -12.58 -2.33 -8.55
N ARG A 38 -11.35 -2.43 -8.04
CA ARG A 38 -10.89 -1.77 -6.81
C ARG A 38 -10.29 -0.38 -7.03
N LEU A 39 -10.22 0.09 -8.29
CA LEU A 39 -9.62 1.38 -8.65
C LEU A 39 -10.18 2.57 -7.83
N PRO A 40 -11.51 2.73 -7.63
CA PRO A 40 -12.03 3.85 -6.85
C PRO A 40 -11.49 3.88 -5.41
N ASN A 41 -11.43 2.71 -4.77
CA ASN A 41 -10.95 2.57 -3.40
C ASN A 41 -9.42 2.76 -3.32
N MET A 42 -8.67 2.29 -4.32
CA MET A 42 -7.23 2.58 -4.41
C MET A 42 -6.97 4.09 -4.49
N THR A 43 -7.73 4.81 -5.33
CA THR A 43 -7.60 6.28 -5.45
C THR A 43 -7.91 6.98 -4.13
N GLN A 44 -8.96 6.57 -3.41
CA GLN A 44 -9.29 7.15 -2.11
C GLN A 44 -8.20 6.89 -1.06
N ALA A 45 -7.70 5.65 -0.96
CA ALA A 45 -6.60 5.30 -0.06
C ALA A 45 -5.32 6.08 -0.41
N LEU A 46 -5.04 6.28 -1.70
CA LEU A 46 -3.91 7.06 -2.18
C LEU A 46 -4.05 8.54 -1.77
N ASN A 47 -5.23 9.13 -1.94
CA ASN A 47 -5.50 10.51 -1.51
C ASN A 47 -5.27 10.66 0.00
N GLN A 48 -5.74 9.72 0.79
CA GLN A 48 -5.52 9.71 2.24
C GLN A 48 -4.02 9.65 2.57
N ALA A 49 -3.24 8.80 1.89
CA ALA A 49 -1.80 8.72 2.12
C ALA A 49 -1.07 10.05 1.81
N PHE A 50 -1.36 10.67 0.66
CA PHE A 50 -0.75 11.93 0.24
C PHE A 50 -1.17 13.13 1.10
N ASN A 51 -2.38 13.09 1.66
CA ASN A 51 -2.88 14.11 2.58
C ASN A 51 -2.39 13.93 4.03
N GLY A 52 -1.54 12.93 4.30
CA GLY A 52 -1.03 12.65 5.65
C GLY A 52 -2.03 11.95 6.57
N GLY A 53 -3.13 11.43 6.04
CA GLY A 53 -4.20 10.77 6.81
C GLY A 53 -3.95 9.28 7.10
N GLY A 54 -2.72 8.79 6.94
CA GLY A 54 -2.37 7.40 7.26
C GLY A 54 -2.42 7.12 8.76
N LEU A 55 -2.84 5.91 9.11
CA LEU A 55 -2.92 5.45 10.49
C LEU A 55 -1.78 4.47 10.79
N PRO A 56 -1.23 4.47 12.01
CA PRO A 56 -0.21 3.50 12.41
C PRO A 56 -0.79 2.08 12.40
N THR A 57 -0.01 1.11 11.95
CA THR A 57 -0.35 -0.33 12.04
C THR A 57 0.05 -0.94 13.40
N GLY A 58 0.36 -0.12 14.40
CA GLY A 58 0.77 -0.57 15.72
C GLY A 58 2.25 -0.97 15.75
N ALA A 59 2.53 -2.25 16.05
CA ALA A 59 3.88 -2.74 16.30
C ALA A 59 4.69 -3.05 15.02
N TYR A 60 4.08 -2.99 13.84
CA TYR A 60 4.78 -3.33 12.61
C TYR A 60 5.79 -2.27 12.20
N VAL A 61 7.00 -2.76 11.89
CA VAL A 61 8.08 -1.97 11.31
C VAL A 61 8.49 -2.56 9.97
N PHE A 62 8.90 -1.69 9.05
CA PHE A 62 9.46 -2.08 7.76
C PHE A 62 10.72 -1.26 7.49
N ASN A 63 11.84 -1.93 7.22
CA ASN A 63 13.16 -1.30 7.10
C ASN A 63 13.54 -0.39 8.29
N GLY A 64 13.09 -0.75 9.50
CA GLY A 64 13.34 0.03 10.73
C GLY A 64 12.42 1.23 10.94
N PHE A 65 11.46 1.48 10.05
CA PHE A 65 10.50 2.57 10.18
C PHE A 65 9.12 2.06 10.63
N PRO A 66 8.38 2.83 11.44
CA PRO A 66 6.98 2.54 11.75
C PRO A 66 6.14 2.49 10.47
N VAL A 67 5.31 1.45 10.36
CA VAL A 67 4.41 1.29 9.21
C VAL A 67 3.12 2.07 9.42
N LEU A 68 2.71 2.77 8.37
CA LEU A 68 1.42 3.40 8.22
C LEU A 68 0.58 2.62 7.21
N HIS A 69 -0.74 2.74 7.36
CA HIS A 69 -1.68 2.29 6.36
C HIS A 69 -2.70 3.38 6.02
N ALA A 70 -3.10 3.40 4.76
CA ALA A 70 -4.27 4.15 4.29
C ALA A 70 -5.20 3.18 3.59
N SER A 71 -6.49 3.23 3.88
CA SER A 71 -7.44 2.22 3.38
C SER A 71 -8.78 2.83 3.03
N ALA A 72 -9.41 2.33 1.98
CA ALA A 72 -10.76 2.70 1.59
C ALA A 72 -11.54 1.50 1.07
N GLY A 73 -12.86 1.60 1.09
CA GLY A 73 -13.79 0.55 0.68
C GLY A 73 -14.32 -0.29 1.84
N ASN A 74 -15.11 -1.31 1.50
CA ASN A 74 -15.69 -2.26 2.45
C ASN A 74 -14.94 -3.61 2.39
N PHE A 75 -15.32 -4.58 3.23
CA PHE A 75 -14.66 -5.90 3.30
C PHE A 75 -14.62 -6.69 1.98
N GLN A 76 -15.37 -6.30 0.95
CA GLN A 76 -15.38 -6.98 -0.37
C GLN A 76 -14.45 -6.31 -1.39
N THR A 77 -14.30 -4.99 -1.30
CA THR A 77 -13.60 -4.18 -2.32
C THR A 77 -12.49 -3.32 -1.74
N SER A 78 -12.18 -3.50 -0.46
CA SER A 78 -11.21 -2.64 0.22
C SER A 78 -9.83 -2.71 -0.42
N VAL A 79 -9.16 -1.57 -0.41
CA VAL A 79 -7.75 -1.43 -0.75
C VAL A 79 -7.07 -0.81 0.44
N THR A 80 -5.99 -1.43 0.88
CA THR A 80 -5.09 -0.90 1.90
C THR A 80 -3.71 -0.72 1.30
N LEU A 81 -3.15 0.48 1.44
CA LEU A 81 -1.79 0.82 1.05
C LEU A 81 -0.92 0.83 2.31
N PHE A 82 0.17 0.07 2.32
CA PHE A 82 1.14 0.06 3.41
C PHE A 82 2.41 0.80 2.99
N TYR A 83 2.81 1.74 3.84
CA TYR A 83 3.94 2.61 3.57
C TYR A 83 4.60 3.09 4.86
N TYR A 84 5.81 3.62 4.75
CA TYR A 84 6.45 4.40 5.82
C TYR A 84 6.89 5.75 5.27
N VAL A 85 7.23 6.68 6.15
CA VAL A 85 7.77 7.99 5.77
C VAL A 85 9.27 8.01 6.03
N ASN A 86 10.05 8.38 5.02
CA ASN A 86 11.48 8.60 5.16
C ASN A 86 11.86 9.92 4.47
N ASN A 87 12.44 10.86 5.22
CA ASN A 87 12.87 12.17 4.70
C ASN A 87 11.78 12.89 3.87
N ASN A 88 10.54 12.94 4.37
CA ASN A 88 9.38 13.51 3.67
C ASN A 88 9.08 12.88 2.30
N VAL A 89 9.35 11.58 2.15
CA VAL A 89 8.95 10.75 1.02
C VAL A 89 8.10 9.58 1.53
N LEU A 90 6.97 9.33 0.87
CA LEU A 90 6.17 8.14 1.13
C LEU A 90 6.83 6.93 0.48
N MET A 91 7.09 5.89 1.25
CA MET A 91 7.74 4.67 0.79
C MET A 91 6.71 3.53 0.80
N LEU A 92 6.03 3.30 -0.33
CA LEU A 92 5.01 2.26 -0.46
C LEU A 92 5.65 0.92 -0.79
N PHE A 93 5.32 -0.11 -0.02
CA PHE A 93 5.96 -1.41 -0.14
C PHE A 93 4.99 -2.59 -0.17
N ALA A 94 3.74 -2.42 0.28
CA ALA A 94 2.72 -3.46 0.18
C ALA A 94 1.32 -2.88 -0.08
N MET A 95 0.45 -3.70 -0.68
CA MET A 95 -0.96 -3.42 -0.88
C MET A 95 -1.80 -4.66 -0.63
N GLY A 96 -2.96 -4.43 -0.05
CA GLY A 96 -3.86 -5.50 0.33
C GLY A 96 -5.28 -5.01 0.55
N GLU A 97 -5.96 -5.66 1.47
CA GLU A 97 -7.36 -5.41 1.84
C GLU A 97 -7.54 -5.60 3.34
N HIS A 98 -8.59 -5.03 3.91
CA HIS A 98 -9.03 -5.40 5.27
C HIS A 98 -9.46 -6.87 5.26
N ALA A 99 -8.93 -7.63 6.20
CA ALA A 99 -9.46 -8.94 6.54
C ALA A 99 -10.71 -8.77 7.42
N ASN A 100 -11.41 -9.88 7.66
CA ASN A 100 -12.76 -9.95 8.25
C ASN A 100 -12.99 -9.25 9.61
N HIS A 101 -11.97 -8.63 10.23
CA HIS A 101 -12.01 -7.90 11.50
C HIS A 101 -11.14 -6.65 11.46
N ALA A 102 -11.50 -5.63 12.23
CA ALA A 102 -10.72 -4.40 12.38
C ALA A 102 -9.31 -4.70 12.91
N GLY A 103 -8.29 -4.20 12.20
CA GLY A 103 -6.88 -4.40 12.57
C GLY A 103 -6.22 -5.64 11.97
N ASN A 104 -6.95 -6.45 11.19
CA ASN A 104 -6.38 -7.53 10.39
C ASN A 104 -6.47 -7.17 8.91
N TYR A 105 -5.40 -7.41 8.17
CA TYR A 105 -5.28 -7.12 6.75
C TYR A 105 -4.69 -8.31 6.02
N ARG A 106 -5.08 -8.49 4.76
CA ARG A 106 -4.48 -9.48 3.88
C ARG A 106 -3.71 -8.77 2.78
N ILE A 107 -2.44 -9.12 2.59
CA ILE A 107 -1.62 -8.61 1.50
C ILE A 107 -1.97 -9.37 0.21
N SER A 108 -3.03 -8.95 -0.48
CA SER A 108 -3.58 -9.68 -1.64
C SER A 108 -3.23 -9.10 -3.01
N ILE A 109 -2.72 -7.88 -3.07
CA ILE A 109 -2.43 -7.19 -4.35
C ILE A 109 -0.92 -7.20 -4.61
N TYR A 110 -0.12 -6.87 -3.60
CA TYR A 110 1.29 -6.55 -3.77
C TYR A 110 2.06 -6.63 -2.45
N GLY A 111 3.24 -7.25 -2.42
CA GLY A 111 4.00 -7.41 -1.18
C GLY A 111 5.49 -7.73 -1.37
N GLN A 112 6.20 -7.84 -0.25
CA GLN A 112 7.65 -8.04 -0.19
C GLN A 112 7.98 -9.42 0.40
N ALA A 113 8.51 -10.32 -0.45
CA ALA A 113 8.96 -11.64 -0.03
C ALA A 113 9.97 -11.57 1.14
N GLY A 114 9.89 -12.54 2.06
CA GLY A 114 10.76 -12.61 3.23
C GLY A 114 10.45 -11.60 4.34
N THR A 115 9.32 -10.89 4.25
CA THR A 115 8.88 -9.93 5.28
C THR A 115 7.47 -10.29 5.78
N PRO A 116 7.01 -9.72 6.91
CA PRO A 116 5.62 -9.87 7.34
C PRO A 116 4.60 -9.40 6.29
N PHE A 117 5.01 -8.53 5.37
CA PHE A 117 4.17 -7.98 4.31
C PHE A 117 4.37 -8.71 2.97
N ALA A 118 4.69 -10.01 3.01
CA ALA A 118 4.74 -10.85 1.82
C ALA A 118 3.35 -11.03 1.20
N LEU A 119 3.30 -11.26 -0.12
CA LEU A 119 2.03 -11.57 -0.79
C LEU A 119 1.37 -12.80 -0.15
N ASN A 120 0.06 -12.71 0.09
CA ASN A 120 -0.79 -13.63 0.86
C ASN A 120 -0.56 -13.68 2.38
N ALA A 121 0.32 -12.85 2.94
CA ALA A 121 0.43 -12.73 4.39
C ALA A 121 -0.81 -12.06 4.99
N VAL A 122 -1.05 -12.38 6.26
CA VAL A 122 -2.02 -11.69 7.11
C VAL A 122 -1.22 -10.87 8.12
N VAL A 123 -1.52 -9.57 8.19
CA VAL A 123 -0.86 -8.58 9.05
C VAL A 123 -1.88 -7.77 9.83
#